data_AF-A0A970UUF5-F1
#
_entry.id   AF-A0A970UUF5-F1
#
_cell.length_a   1.000
_cell.length_b   1.000
_cell.length_c   1.000
_cell.angle_alpha   90.00
_cell.angle_beta   90.00
_cell.angle_gamma   90.00
#
_symmetry.space_group_name_H-M   'P 1'
#
loop_
_entity.id
_entity.type
_entity.pdbx_description
1 polymer ?
#
loop_
_entity_poly.entity_id
_entity_poly.type
_entity_poly.pdbx_seq_one_letter_code
_entity_poly.pdbx_strand_id
1 'polypeptide(L)' 'YDPWAKPEEVMHEYGVPILSEFPERHGYAAIILAVAHKEFLALNLSTLKSTGTLIYDVKAILPETLVDSRL' A
#
# COMPACT_ATOMS: atom_id res chain seq x y z
N TYR A 1 -2.58 5.10 1.41
CA TYR A 1 -3.03 5.39 0.05
C TYR A 1 -4.17 4.46 -0.25
N ASP A 2 -5.33 4.99 -0.61
CA ASP A 2 -6.48 4.20 -1.06
C ASP A 2 -7.32 5.05 -2.02
N PRO A 3 -7.36 4.71 -3.32
CA PRO A 3 -8.08 5.51 -4.32
C PRO A 3 -9.61 5.41 -4.21
N TRP A 4 -10.14 4.45 -3.46
CA TRP A 4 -11.59 4.22 -3.33
C TRP A 4 -12.16 4.81 -2.05
N ALA A 5 -11.31 5.02 -1.04
CA ALA A 5 -11.71 5.63 0.22
C ALA A 5 -11.74 7.16 0.11
N LYS A 6 -12.81 7.76 0.63
CA LYS A 6 -12.94 9.20 0.74
C LYS A 6 -12.18 9.70 1.97
N PRO A 7 -11.22 10.65 1.84
CA PRO A 7 -10.44 11.12 2.98
C PRO A 7 -11.27 11.70 4.11
N GLU A 8 -12.35 12.41 3.78
CA GLU A 8 -13.26 13.01 4.75
C GLU A 8 -14.01 11.97 5.59
N GLU A 9 -14.46 10.86 4.98
CA GLU A 9 -15.13 9.78 5.69
C GLU A 9 -14.14 9.03 6.59
N VAL A 10 -12.94 8.75 6.09
CA VAL A 10 -11.91 8.06 6.88
C VAL A 10 -11.44 8.91 8.07
N MET A 11 -11.29 10.22 7.89
CA MET A 11 -10.98 11.12 9.00
C MET A 11 -12.10 11.17 10.03
N HIS A 12 -13.37 11.22 9.61
CA HIS A 12 -14.50 11.23 10.53
C HIS A 12 -14.60 9.94 11.34
N GLU A 13 -14.49 8.77 10.70
CA GLU A 13 -14.69 7.47 11.34
C GLU A 13 -13.47 7.01 12.15
N TYR A 14 -12.26 7.26 11.64
CA TYR A 14 -11.02 6.70 12.19
C TYR A 14 -10.04 7.74 12.73
N GLY A 15 -10.27 9.04 12.51
CA GLY A 15 -9.39 10.11 12.99
C GLY A 15 -8.00 10.13 12.34
N VAL A 16 -7.83 9.45 11.20
CA VAL A 16 -6.55 9.37 10.49
C VAL A 16 -6.65 9.96 9.09
N PRO A 17 -5.65 10.74 8.65
CA PRO A 17 -5.60 11.21 7.27
C PRO A 17 -5.17 10.08 6.34
N ILE A 18 -5.76 10.06 5.15
CA ILE A 18 -5.35 9.16 4.06
C ILE A 18 -5.07 9.96 2.80
N LEU A 19 -4.36 9.30 1.86
CA LEU A 19 -4.09 9.82 0.53
C LEU A 19 -4.95 9.05 -0.47
N SER A 20 -5.80 9.74 -1.22
CA SER A 20 -6.56 9.13 -2.33
C SER A 20 -5.77 9.11 -3.63
N GLU A 21 -4.77 9.99 -3.75
CA GLU A 21 -3.84 10.03 -4.87
C GLU A 21 -2.51 9.40 -4.46
N PHE A 22 -1.85 8.77 -5.44
CA PHE A 22 -0.59 8.11 -5.18
C PHE A 22 0.51 9.15 -4.94
N PRO A 23 1.20 9.16 -3.78
CA PRO A 23 2.18 10.19 -3.48
C PRO A 23 3.46 10.01 -4.30
N GLU A 24 4.08 11.13 -4.70
CA GLU A 24 5.47 11.17 -5.17
C GLU A 24 6.44 11.05 -3.99
N ARG A 25 6.34 9.93 -3.26
CA ARG A 25 7.21 9.60 -2.12
C ARG A 25 7.81 8.22 -2.32
N HIS A 26 9.08 8.11 -1.97
CA HIS A 26 9.87 6.89 -2.04
C HIS A 26 10.55 6.62 -0.70
N GLY A 27 11.19 5.45 -0.58
CA GLY A 27 11.99 5.11 0.59
C GLY A 27 11.18 4.63 1.79
N TYR A 28 10.05 3.96 1.56
CA TYR A 28 9.29 3.35 2.63
C TYR A 28 10.11 2.23 3.28
N ALA A 29 10.11 2.15 4.61
CA ALA A 29 10.74 1.05 5.35
C ALA A 29 9.85 -0.21 5.39
N ALA A 30 8.53 -0.03 5.26
CA ALA A 30 7.57 -1.11 5.16
C ALA A 30 6.41 -0.71 4.25
N ILE A 31 5.89 -1.68 3.50
CA ILE A 31 4.73 -1.55 2.62
C ILE A 31 3.79 -2.70 2.97
N ILE A 32 2.55 -2.37 3.35
CA ILE A 32 1.53 -3.34 3.72
C ILE A 32 0.38 -3.23 2.74
N LEU A 33 0.06 -4.33 2.06
CA LEU A 33 -1.12 -4.42 1.22
C LEU A 33 -2.29 -4.95 2.04
N ALA A 34 -3.17 -4.03 2.46
CA ALA A 34 -4.29 -4.34 3.35
C ALA A 34 -5.59 -4.69 2.61
N VAL A 35 -5.75 -4.26 1.35
CA VAL A 35 -6.96 -4.47 0.55
C VAL A 35 -6.61 -4.89 -0.88
N ALA A 36 -7.54 -5.59 -1.54
CA ALA A 36 -7.29 -6.31 -2.78
C ALA A 36 -7.64 -5.50 -4.05
N HIS A 37 -7.35 -4.19 -4.08
CA HIS A 37 -7.65 -3.35 -5.24
C HIS A 37 -6.73 -3.72 -6.42
N LYS A 38 -7.30 -3.82 -7.63
CA LYS A 38 -6.55 -4.24 -8.83
C LYS A 38 -5.51 -3.21 -9.25
N GLU A 39 -5.75 -1.94 -8.93
CA GLU A 39 -4.87 -0.80 -9.13
C GLU A 39 -3.48 -1.04 -8.52
N PHE A 40 -3.40 -1.80 -7.42
CA PHE A 40 -2.13 -2.09 -6.77
C PHE A 40 -1.26 -3.09 -7.54
N LEU A 41 -1.84 -3.91 -8.42
CA LEU A 41 -1.09 -4.82 -9.29
C LEU A 41 -0.28 -4.07 -10.34
N ALA A 42 -0.66 -2.84 -10.67
CA ALA A 42 0.04 -1.99 -11.62
C ALA A 42 1.14 -1.13 -10.97
N LEU A 43 1.26 -1.13 -9.64
CA LEU A 43 2.26 -0.34 -8.95
C LEU A 43 3.64 -0.99 -9.04
N ASN A 44 4.64 -0.19 -9.40
CA ASN A 44 6.04 -0.62 -9.33
C ASN A 44 6.56 -0.47 -7.90
N LEU A 45 6.33 -1.48 -7.06
CA LEU A 45 6.72 -1.44 -5.65
C LEU A 45 8.22 -1.24 -5.46
N SER A 46 9.06 -1.68 -6.40
CA SER A 46 10.51 -1.55 -6.33
C SER A 46 10.98 -0.10 -6.26
N THR A 47 10.26 0.85 -6.88
CA THR A 47 10.61 2.28 -6.81
C THR A 47 10.22 2.91 -5.47
N LEU A 48 9.37 2.24 -4.69
CA LEU A 48 8.90 2.73 -3.41
C LEU A 48 9.80 2.27 -2.25
N LYS A 49 10.57 1.20 -2.46
CA LYS A 49 11.43 0.59 -1.44
C LYS A 49 12.61 1.50 -1.09
N SER A 50 13.02 1.44 0.18
CA SER A 50 14.38 1.69 0.67
C SER A 50 15.16 0.38 0.88
N THR A 51 16.46 0.46 1.19
CA THR A 51 17.24 -0.72 1.60
C THR A 51 16.62 -1.37 2.84
N GLY A 52 16.29 -2.67 2.75
CA GLY A 52 15.68 -3.42 3.86
C GLY A 52 14.16 -3.27 3.99
N THR A 53 13.48 -2.78 2.95
CA THR A 53 12.01 -2.64 2.97
C THR A 53 11.31 -3.97 3.12
N LEU A 54 10.37 -4.05 4.07
CA LEU A 54 9.46 -5.19 4.22
C LEU A 54 8.17 -4.98 3.40
N ILE A 55 7.80 -5.95 2.57
CA ILE A 55 6.51 -6.04 1.89
C ILE A 55 5.68 -7.17 2.51
N TYR A 56 4.53 -6.80 3.07
CA TYR A 56 3.56 -7.75 3.61
C TYR A 56 2.25 -7.68 2.83
N ASP A 57 1.81 -8.80 2.27
CA ASP A 57 0.53 -8.89 1.55
C ASP A 57 -0.52 -9.64 2.37
N VAL A 58 -1.46 -8.90 2.98
CA VAL A 58 -2.54 -9.49 3.77
C VAL A 58 -3.58 -10.19 2.88
N LYS A 59 -3.64 -9.83 1.59
CA LYS A 59 -4.69 -10.28 0.66
C LYS A 59 -4.22 -11.31 -0.35
N ALA A 60 -2.93 -11.62 -0.37
CA ALA A 60 -2.29 -12.60 -1.25
C ALA A 60 -2.62 -12.38 -2.74
N ILE A 61 -2.64 -11.11 -3.18
CA ILE A 61 -2.90 -10.75 -4.59
C ILE A 61 -1.64 -10.38 -5.36
N LEU A 62 -0.53 -10.07 -4.67
CA LEU A 62 0.75 -9.78 -5.30
C LEU A 62 1.49 -11.07 -5.69
N PRO A 63 2.35 -11.02 -6.72
CA PRO A 63 3.29 -12.09 -7.02
C PRO A 63 4.16 -12.46 -5.82
N GLU A 64 4.37 -13.77 -5.64
CA GLU A 64 5.15 -14.34 -4.53
C GLU A 64 6.57 -13.75 -4.45
N THR A 65 7.14 -13.44 -5.60
CA THR A 65 8.51 -12.92 -5.74
C THR A 65 8.66 -11.47 -5.31
N LEU A 66 7.55 -10.74 -5.08
CA LEU A 66 7.56 -9.33 -4.68
C LEU A 66 7.36 -9.13 -3.17
N VAL A 67 6.88 -10.15 -2.45
CA VAL A 67 6.47 -10.06 -1.05
C VAL A 67 7.42 -10.82 -0.14
N ASP A 68 7.66 -10.31 1.06
CA ASP A 68 8.47 -10.98 2.08
C ASP A 68 7.62 -11.98 2.88
N SER A 69 6.33 -11.69 3.07
CA SER A 69 5.38 -12.59 3.71
C SER A 69 3.94 -12.24 3.32
N ARG A 70 3.02 -13.19 3.50
CA ARG A 70 1.58 -13.05 3.22
C ARG A 70 0.75 -13.95 4.13
N LEU A 71 -0.56 -13.69 4.22
CA LEU A 71 -1.55 -14.54 4.92
C LEU A 71 -2.09 -15.65 4.01
#